data_AF-E4XM29-F1
#
_entry.id   AF-E4XM29-F1
#
_cell.length_a   1.000
_cell.length_b   1.000
_cell.length_c   1.000
_cell.angle_alpha   90.00
_cell.angle_beta   90.00
_cell.angle_gamma   90.00
#
_symmetry.space_group_name_H-M   'P 1'
#
loop_
_entity.id
_entity.type
_entity.pdbx_description
1 polymer ?
#
loop_
_entity_poly.entity_id
_entity_poly.type
_entity_poly.pdbx_seq_one_letter_code
_entity_poly.pdbx_strand_id
1 'polypeptide(L)'
;MSDIEGADEEFFLLMYMDDFLTITCEEMHNIVIGRILKRIEENNLVIALKKLDEKKIDALLSLDYPKTAKECMKIIGGFNFYNRSIKNASVYLEPIAKGTSKGKDFVLTEEMKTGLDNIKKEIKKGIQSSHLSYVDGSDGYYIFMASDT
;
A
#
# COMPACT_ATOMS: atom_id res chain seq x y z
N MET A 1 -27.89 -4.36 2.81
CA MET A 1 -27.22 -4.83 1.59
C MET A 1 -28.33 -4.96 0.56
N SER A 2 -28.68 -3.84 -0.08
CA SER A 2 -29.75 -3.78 -1.07
C SER A 2 -29.10 -3.47 -2.40
N ASP A 3 -29.20 -4.49 -3.23
CA ASP A 3 -28.93 -4.55 -4.67
C ASP A 3 -29.14 -3.21 -5.37
N ILE A 4 -28.07 -2.72 -5.98
CA ILE A 4 -28.16 -1.67 -6.99
C ILE A 4 -28.49 -2.39 -8.31
N GLU A 5 -29.68 -2.14 -8.85
CA GLU A 5 -30.09 -2.58 -10.19
C GLU A 5 -29.06 -2.15 -11.25
N GLY A 6 -28.66 -3.10 -12.10
CA GLY A 6 -27.65 -2.94 -13.15
C GLY A 6 -26.63 -4.08 -13.26
N ALA A 7 -26.96 -5.29 -12.80
CA ALA A 7 -26.12 -6.49 -12.79
C ALA A 7 -25.85 -7.11 -14.18
N ASP A 8 -25.74 -6.28 -15.23
CA ASP A 8 -25.42 -6.69 -16.60
C ASP A 8 -24.03 -6.22 -17.06
N GLU A 9 -23.27 -5.53 -16.21
CA GLU A 9 -21.87 -5.17 -16.49
C GLU A 9 -20.96 -5.72 -15.38
N GLU A 10 -19.99 -6.56 -15.75
CA GLU A 10 -19.06 -7.27 -14.86
C GLU A 10 -18.14 -6.32 -14.09
N PHE A 11 -18.66 -5.63 -13.08
CA PHE A 11 -17.85 -4.89 -12.13
C PHE A 11 -18.32 -5.08 -10.69
N PHE A 12 -17.35 -5.06 -9.78
CA PHE A 12 -17.61 -5.11 -8.35
C PHE A 12 -17.22 -3.78 -7.72
N LEU A 13 -18.14 -3.21 -6.94
CA LEU A 13 -17.89 -2.03 -6.12
C LEU A 13 -17.95 -2.46 -4.65
N LEU A 14 -16.79 -2.41 -3.98
CA LEU A 14 -16.69 -2.64 -2.54
C LEU A 14 -16.61 -1.29 -1.84
N MET A 15 -17.50 -1.05 -0.88
CA MET A 15 -17.51 0.16 -0.06
C MET A 15 -17.07 -0.18 1.35
N TYR A 16 -16.10 0.55 1.89
CA TYR A 16 -15.69 0.46 3.28
C TYR A 16 -15.51 1.86 3.87
N MET A 17 -16.43 2.25 4.77
CA MET A 17 -16.51 3.61 5.31
C MET A 17 -16.57 4.65 4.18
N ASP A 18 -15.53 5.46 4.02
CA ASP A 18 -15.43 6.53 3.03
C ASP A 18 -14.67 6.10 1.75
N ASP A 19 -14.16 4.87 1.70
CA ASP A 19 -13.36 4.34 0.59
C ASP A 19 -14.21 3.47 -0.36
N PHE A 20 -13.98 3.67 -1.67
CA PHE A 20 -14.55 2.88 -2.75
C PHE A 20 -13.45 2.08 -3.44
N LEU A 21 -13.62 0.77 -3.55
CA LEU A 21 -12.78 -0.09 -4.37
C LEU A 21 -13.60 -0.61 -5.55
N THR A 22 -13.20 -0.24 -6.76
CA THR A 22 -13.85 -0.66 -8.01
C THR A 22 -12.98 -1.72 -8.69
N ILE A 23 -13.56 -2.88 -8.98
CA ILE A 23 -12.91 -3.99 -9.68
C ILE A 23 -13.64 -4.17 -11.01
N THR A 24 -12.92 -4.00 -12.11
CA THR A 24 -13.44 -4.06 -13.49
C THR A 24 -12.42 -4.77 -14.37
N CYS A 25 -12.84 -5.29 -15.53
CA CYS A 25 -11.89 -5.52 -16.62
C CYS A 25 -11.40 -4.18 -17.20
N GLU A 26 -10.24 -4.19 -17.87
CA GLU A 26 -9.56 -2.97 -18.35
C GLU A 26 -10.44 -2.16 -19.32
N GLU A 27 -11.11 -2.85 -20.26
CA GLU A 27 -11.97 -2.24 -21.28
C GLU A 27 -13.17 -1.49 -20.68
N MET A 28 -13.66 -1.94 -19.53
CA MET A 28 -14.83 -1.37 -18.85
C MET A 28 -14.47 -0.31 -17.80
N HIS A 29 -13.20 -0.21 -17.40
CA HIS A 29 -12.78 0.61 -16.26
C HIS A 29 -13.25 2.06 -16.36
N ASN A 30 -12.95 2.73 -17.47
CA ASN A 30 -13.31 4.14 -17.68
C ASN A 30 -14.82 4.38 -17.73
N ILE A 31 -15.58 3.43 -18.26
CA ILE A 31 -17.04 3.52 -18.34
C ILE A 31 -17.65 3.43 -16.93
N VAL A 32 -17.19 2.47 -16.13
CA VAL A 32 -17.66 2.25 -14.76
C VAL A 32 -17.27 3.41 -13.85
N ILE A 33 -16.01 3.86 -13.91
CA ILE A 33 -15.56 5.04 -13.16
C ILE A 33 -16.40 6.27 -13.54
N GLY A 34 -16.66 6.51 -14.82
CA GLY A 34 -17.52 7.61 -15.26
C GLY A 34 -18.92 7.57 -14.66
N ARG A 35 -19.53 6.39 -14.52
CA ARG A 35 -20.83 6.21 -13.86
C ARG A 35 -20.78 6.50 -12.37
N ILE A 36 -19.73 6.04 -11.69
CA ILE A 36 -19.52 6.29 -10.25
C ILE A 36 -19.34 7.80 -10.01
N LEU A 37 -18.49 8.46 -10.80
CA LEU A 37 -18.26 9.90 -10.70
C LEU A 37 -19.54 10.71 -10.92
N LYS A 38 -20.34 10.34 -11.94
CA LYS A 38 -21.63 10.98 -12.19
C LYS A 38 -22.59 10.84 -11.00
N ARG A 39 -22.69 9.66 -10.39
CA ARG A 39 -23.53 9.45 -9.20
C ARG A 39 -23.04 10.26 -7.99
N ILE A 40 -21.73 10.40 -7.83
CA ILE A 40 -21.13 11.24 -6.78
C ILE A 40 -21.51 12.70 -6.99
N GLU A 41 -21.41 13.20 -8.22
CA GLU A 41 -21.82 14.56 -8.60
C GLU A 41 -23.31 14.80 -8.37
N GLU A 42 -24.17 13.88 -8.83
CA GLU A 42 -25.63 13.97 -8.66
C GLU A 42 -26.08 14.00 -7.19
N ASN A 43 -25.27 13.44 -6.28
CA ASN A 43 -25.55 13.38 -4.85
C ASN A 43 -24.76 14.44 -4.05
N ASN A 44 -24.14 15.42 -4.72
CA ASN A 44 -23.32 16.47 -4.10
C ASN A 44 -22.21 15.92 -3.18
N LEU A 45 -21.66 14.75 -3.52
CA LEU A 45 -20.53 14.15 -2.82
C LEU A 45 -19.21 14.64 -3.44
N VAL A 46 -18.14 14.66 -2.65
CA VAL A 46 -16.82 15.15 -3.09
C VAL A 46 -15.78 14.04 -2.91
N ILE A 47 -15.01 13.75 -3.96
CA ILE A 47 -13.89 12.82 -3.90
C ILE A 47 -12.64 13.59 -3.52
N ALA A 48 -12.02 13.19 -2.41
CA ALA A 48 -10.68 13.64 -2.09
C ALA A 48 -9.68 12.81 -2.90
N LEU A 49 -9.16 13.36 -4.00
CA LEU A 49 -8.02 12.79 -4.72
C LEU A 49 -6.77 12.95 -3.84
N LYS A 50 -6.60 12.04 -2.88
CA LYS A 50 -5.43 12.02 -2.01
C LYS A 50 -4.25 11.42 -2.78
N LYS A 51 -3.33 12.28 -3.20
CA LYS A 51 -1.95 11.85 -3.45
C LYS A 51 -1.38 11.28 -2.15
N LEU A 52 -0.53 10.26 -2.26
CA LEU A 52 0.31 9.81 -1.13
C LEU A 52 0.90 11.05 -0.47
N ASP A 53 0.63 11.21 0.83
CA ASP A 53 1.04 12.38 1.59
C ASP A 53 2.56 12.42 1.59
N GLU A 54 3.16 13.28 0.75
CA GLU A 54 4.61 13.42 0.56
C GLU A 54 5.30 13.59 1.92
N LYS A 55 4.64 14.24 2.89
CA LYS A 55 5.14 14.40 4.26
C LYS A 55 5.33 13.08 4.99
N LYS A 56 4.48 12.09 4.75
CA LYS A 56 4.62 10.76 5.37
C LYS A 56 5.76 9.98 4.73
N ILE A 57 5.95 10.11 3.42
CA ILE A 57 7.11 9.52 2.72
C ILE A 57 8.40 10.17 3.22
N ASP A 58 8.43 11.50 3.30
CA ASP A 58 9.58 12.25 3.80
C ASP A 58 9.94 11.84 5.23
N ALA A 59 8.93 11.67 6.09
CA ALA A 59 9.13 11.21 7.47
C ALA A 59 9.78 9.83 7.54
N LEU A 60 9.46 8.90 6.61
CA LEU A 60 10.12 7.60 6.53
C LEU A 60 11.56 7.70 6.01
N LEU A 61 11.79 8.56 5.02
CA LEU A 61 13.12 8.79 4.45
C LEU A 61 14.07 9.44 5.48
N SER A 62 13.54 10.26 6.39
CA SER A 62 14.28 10.94 7.45
C SER A 62 14.50 10.11 8.72
N LEU A 63 14.03 8.85 8.80
CA LEU A 63 14.23 8.02 9.99
C LEU A 63 15.71 7.75 10.26
N ASP A 64 16.20 8.03 11.46
CA ASP A 64 17.54 7.62 11.88
C ASP A 64 17.65 6.10 12.07
N TYR A 65 18.88 5.59 12.11
CA TYR A 65 19.13 4.21 12.48
C TYR A 65 18.64 3.92 13.91
N PRO A 66 18.07 2.73 14.16
CA PRO A 66 17.58 2.39 15.48
C PRO A 66 18.74 2.27 16.47
N LYS A 67 18.59 2.93 17.62
CA LYS A 67 19.50 2.88 18.77
C LYS A 67 18.99 1.91 19.83
N THR A 68 17.72 1.51 19.76
CA THR A 68 17.09 0.59 20.71
C THR A 68 16.14 -0.38 20.01
N ALA A 69 15.85 -1.52 20.66
CA ALA A 69 14.84 -2.46 20.20
C ALA A 69 13.44 -1.80 20.05
N LYS A 70 13.13 -0.78 20.85
CA LYS A 70 11.89 0.00 20.76
C LYS A 70 11.83 0.84 19.48
N GLU A 71 12.96 1.40 19.07
CA GLU A 71 13.05 2.13 17.80
C GLU A 71 12.97 1.18 16.61
N CYS A 72 13.51 -0.04 16.68
CA CYS A 72 13.27 -1.08 15.66
C CYS A 72 11.77 -1.33 15.46
N MET A 73 11.01 -1.48 16.55
CA MET A 73 9.55 -1.67 16.46
C MET A 73 8.84 -0.47 15.83
N LYS A 74 9.25 0.75 16.17
CA LYS A 74 8.70 1.98 15.58
C LYS A 74 8.97 2.06 14.08
N ILE A 75 10.19 1.74 13.66
CA ILE A 75 10.59 1.71 12.25
C ILE A 75 9.72 0.69 11.50
N ILE A 76 9.65 -0.56 11.97
CA ILE A 76 8.83 -1.61 11.31
C ILE A 76 7.37 -1.20 11.22
N GLY A 77 6.79 -0.66 12.30
CA GLY A 77 5.42 -0.16 12.29
C GLY A 77 5.20 0.95 11.26
N GLY A 78 6.17 1.86 11.10
CA GLY A 78 6.14 2.93 10.11
C GLY A 78 6.16 2.41 8.66
N PHE A 79 6.96 1.38 8.37
CA PHE A 79 7.03 0.80 7.03
C PHE A 79 5.92 -0.21 6.75
N ASN A 80 5.24 -0.77 7.76
CA ASN A 80 4.26 -1.83 7.58
C ASN A 80 3.08 -1.41 6.68
N PHE A 81 2.63 -0.16 6.79
CA PHE A 81 1.57 0.40 5.94
C PHE A 81 1.97 0.42 4.45
N TYR A 82 3.27 0.63 4.17
CA TYR A 82 3.80 0.75 2.80
C TYR A 82 4.46 -0.54 2.30
N ASN A 83 4.44 -1.61 3.10
CA ASN A 83 5.16 -2.86 2.82
C ASN A 83 4.69 -3.52 1.52
N ARG A 84 3.39 -3.38 1.18
CA ARG A 84 2.86 -3.85 -0.10
C ARG A 84 3.50 -3.07 -1.24
N SER A 85 3.46 -1.74 -1.17
CA SER A 85 3.88 -0.80 -2.21
C SER A 85 5.40 -0.68 -2.41
N ILE A 86 6.21 -1.25 -1.52
CA ILE A 86 7.68 -1.20 -1.60
C ILE A 86 8.22 -2.59 -1.93
N LYS A 87 8.88 -2.71 -3.08
CA LYS A 87 9.49 -3.97 -3.53
C LYS A 87 10.45 -4.53 -2.47
N ASN A 88 10.32 -5.82 -2.16
CA ASN A 88 11.17 -6.54 -1.22
C ASN A 88 11.26 -5.94 0.19
N ALA A 89 10.30 -5.11 0.61
CA ALA A 89 10.35 -4.44 1.91
C ALA A 89 10.50 -5.42 3.09
N SER A 90 9.81 -6.57 3.07
CA SER A 90 9.98 -7.62 4.09
C SER A 90 11.42 -8.14 4.19
N VAL A 91 12.16 -8.25 3.08
CA VAL A 91 13.56 -8.68 3.07
C VAL A 91 14.46 -7.63 3.71
N TYR A 92 14.23 -6.35 3.37
CA TYR A 92 15.01 -5.25 3.93
C TYR A 92 14.71 -4.99 5.42
N LEU A 93 13.48 -5.24 5.87
CA LEU A 93 13.05 -5.07 7.25
C LEU A 93 13.42 -6.27 8.15
N GLU A 94 13.70 -7.45 7.60
CA GLU A 94 14.07 -8.65 8.36
C GLU A 94 15.19 -8.42 9.41
N PRO A 95 16.35 -7.82 9.08
CA PRO A 95 17.39 -7.56 10.07
C PRO A 95 16.91 -6.63 11.18
N ILE A 96 16.08 -5.63 10.86
CA ILE A 96 15.50 -4.70 11.83
C ILE A 96 14.48 -5.42 12.72
N ALA A 97 13.70 -6.36 12.15
CA ALA A 97 12.77 -7.22 12.88
C ALA A 97 13.48 -8.09 13.92
N LYS A 98 14.60 -8.70 13.56
CA LYS A 98 15.44 -9.44 14.53
C LYS A 98 15.95 -8.57 15.67
N GLY A 99 16.11 -7.27 15.45
CA GLY A 99 16.51 -6.30 16.49
C GLY A 99 15.43 -6.05 17.55
N THR A 100 14.15 -6.25 17.23
CA THR A 100 13.03 -5.99 18.15
C THR A 100 13.01 -6.92 19.37
N SER A 101 13.47 -8.16 19.20
CA SER A 101 13.49 -9.16 20.28
C SER A 101 14.69 -9.04 21.21
N LYS A 102 15.64 -8.14 20.91
CA LYS A 102 16.89 -8.00 21.66
C LYS A 102 16.76 -7.18 22.95
N GLY A 103 15.70 -6.39 23.10
CA GLY A 103 15.44 -5.65 24.33
C GLY A 103 16.63 -4.79 24.78
N LYS A 104 17.21 -5.11 25.94
CA LYS A 104 18.39 -4.42 26.51
C LYS A 104 19.71 -4.81 25.83
N ASP A 105 19.78 -5.97 25.20
CA ASP A 105 20.96 -6.50 24.50
C ASP A 105 21.00 -6.04 23.03
N PHE A 106 20.30 -4.95 22.71
CA PHE A 106 20.26 -4.42 21.36
C PHE A 106 21.64 -3.87 20.95
N VAL A 107 22.11 -4.33 19.79
CA VAL A 107 23.31 -3.81 19.13
C VAL A 107 22.93 -3.52 17.68
N LEU A 108 23.22 -2.30 17.22
CA LEU A 108 23.02 -1.92 15.84
C LEU A 108 24.03 -2.66 14.95
N THR A 109 23.52 -3.47 14.02
CA THR A 109 24.35 -4.22 13.07
C THR A 109 24.44 -3.50 11.72
N GLU A 110 25.49 -3.80 10.95
CA GLU A 110 25.62 -3.28 9.58
C GLU A 110 24.51 -3.80 8.66
N GLU A 111 23.98 -5.00 8.91
CA GLU A 111 22.82 -5.54 8.18
C GLU A 111 21.56 -4.69 8.41
N MET A 112 21.33 -4.21 9.64
CA MET A 112 20.19 -3.34 9.94
C MET A 112 20.31 -1.99 9.22
N LYS A 113 21.52 -1.41 9.18
CA LYS A 113 21.78 -0.16 8.44
C LYS A 113 21.52 -0.35 6.95
N THR A 114 22.10 -1.40 6.39
CA THR A 114 21.95 -1.78 4.97
C THR A 114 20.49 -2.02 4.61
N GLY A 115 19.73 -2.71 5.48
CA GLY A 115 18.30 -2.92 5.31
C GLY A 115 17.52 -1.61 5.27
N LEU A 116 17.77 -0.70 6.23
CA LEU A 116 17.11 0.60 6.27
C LEU A 116 17.47 1.49 5.05
N ASP A 117 18.72 1.45 4.61
CA ASP A 117 19.16 2.24 3.46
C ASP A 117 18.57 1.71 2.14
N ASN A 118 18.48 0.39 2.00
CA ASN A 118 17.88 -0.24 0.82
C ASN A 118 16.38 0.03 0.72
N ILE A 119 15.62 -0.07 1.82
CA ILE A 119 14.19 0.23 1.77
C ILE A 119 13.93 1.71 1.43
N LYS A 120 14.75 2.63 1.97
CA LYS A 120 14.69 4.06 1.60
C LYS A 120 15.06 4.29 0.14
N LYS A 121 16.03 3.55 -0.41
CA LYS A 121 16.40 3.61 -1.82
C LYS A 121 15.27 3.16 -2.73
N GLU A 122 14.54 2.10 -2.35
CA GLU A 122 13.36 1.66 -3.11
C GLU A 122 12.24 2.71 -3.07
N ILE A 123 11.97 3.32 -1.90
CA ILE A 123 10.99 4.43 -1.81
C ILE A 123 11.39 5.60 -2.74
N LYS A 124 12.67 5.97 -2.79
CA LYS A 124 13.16 7.07 -3.65
C LYS A 124 13.05 6.78 -5.16
N LYS A 125 13.00 5.52 -5.57
CA LYS A 125 12.72 5.14 -6.97
C LYS A 125 11.25 5.35 -7.35
N GLY A 126 10.42 5.74 -6.39
CA GLY A 126 8.97 5.79 -6.51
C GLY A 126 8.37 4.56 -5.85
N ILE A 127 7.41 4.79 -4.96
CA ILE A 127 6.50 3.75 -4.50
C ILE A 127 5.65 3.40 -5.72
N GLN A 128 6.07 2.36 -6.44
CA GLN A 128 5.24 1.80 -7.50
C GLN A 128 4.01 1.20 -6.84
N SER A 129 2.82 1.39 -7.43
CA SER A 129 1.65 0.58 -7.13
C SER A 129 2.07 -0.87 -7.29
N SER A 130 2.41 -1.51 -6.17
CA SER A 130 2.91 -2.87 -6.17
C SER A 130 1.80 -3.74 -6.72
N HIS A 131 2.05 -4.31 -7.88
CA HIS A 131 1.27 -5.40 -8.43
C HIS A 131 1.04 -6.43 -7.32
N LEU A 132 -0.17 -6.49 -6.79
CA LEU A 132 -0.55 -7.52 -5.84
C LEU A 132 -0.94 -8.74 -6.67
N SER A 133 0.00 -9.66 -6.82
CA SER A 133 -0.28 -10.97 -7.40
C SER A 133 -1.11 -11.78 -6.41
N TYR A 134 -2.43 -11.69 -6.53
CA TYR A 134 -3.35 -12.61 -5.86
C TYR A 134 -3.43 -13.91 -6.67
N VAL A 135 -3.10 -15.02 -6.05
CA VAL A 135 -3.40 -16.36 -6.58
C VAL A 135 -4.85 -16.67 -6.21
N ASP A 136 -5.73 -16.78 -7.20
CA ASP A 136 -7.16 -17.07 -6.98
C ASP A 136 -7.45 -18.57 -6.75
N GLY A 137 -6.40 -19.40 -6.68
CA GLY A 137 -6.53 -20.85 -6.50
C GLY A 137 -6.82 -21.62 -7.79
N SER A 138 -6.93 -20.95 -8.93
CA SER A 138 -6.94 -21.53 -10.27
C SER A 138 -5.68 -21.12 -11.03
N ASP A 139 -5.15 -22.03 -11.85
CA ASP A 139 -3.88 -21.83 -12.54
C ASP A 139 -3.89 -20.55 -13.40
N GLY A 140 -3.06 -19.58 -13.01
CA GLY A 140 -2.52 -18.59 -13.95
C GLY A 140 -3.28 -17.27 -14.12
N TYR A 141 -4.30 -16.96 -13.32
CA TYR A 141 -4.93 -15.62 -13.36
C TYR A 141 -4.32 -14.68 -12.31
N TYR A 142 -3.89 -13.50 -12.76
CA TYR A 142 -3.36 -12.43 -11.92
C TYR A 142 -4.38 -11.29 -11.89
N ILE A 143 -4.83 -10.89 -10.69
CA ILE A 143 -5.63 -9.67 -10.53
C ILE A 143 -4.70 -8.46 -10.64
N PHE A 144 -4.84 -7.69 -11.71
CA PHE A 144 -4.15 -6.42 -11.87
C PHE A 144 -4.90 -5.32 -11.12
N MET A 145 -4.43 -4.98 -9.93
CA MET A 145 -4.88 -3.75 -9.26
C MET A 145 -3.98 -2.59 -9.69
N ALA A 146 -4.39 -1.90 -10.75
CA ALA A 146 -3.89 -0.58 -11.07
C ALA A 146 -4.62 0.43 -10.16
N SER A 147 -3.89 1.00 -9.20
CA SER A 147 -4.34 2.21 -8.54
C SER A 147 -3.72 3.36 -9.31
N ASP A 148 -4.53 4.08 -10.08
CA ASP A 148 -4.12 5.35 -10.67
C ASP A 148 -3.74 6.30 -9.54
N THR A 149 -2.59 6.97 -9.71
CA THR A 149 -2.01 7.93 -8.77
C THR A 149 -2.13 9.34 -9.30
#